data_AF-A0A658NHE0-F1
#
_entry.id   AF-A0A658NHE0-F1
#
_cell.length_a   1.000
_cell.length_b   1.000
_cell.length_c   1.000
_cell.angle_alpha   90.00
_cell.angle_beta   90.00
_cell.angle_gamma   90.00
#
_symmetry.space_group_name_H-M   'P 1'
#
loop_
_entity.id
_entity.type
_entity.pdbx_description
1 polymer ?
#
loop_
_entity_poly.entity_id
_entity_poly.type
_entity_poly.pdbx_seq_one_letter_code
_entity_poly.pdbx_strand_id
1 'polypeptide(L)' 'MVAITSGKGGVGKTTVAAATGLTLAARGLKTLVMSVDAAHSLAAAFDLDGRLADKRR' A
#
# COMPACT_ATOMS: atom_id res chain seq x y z
N MET A 1 9.35 -11.20 5.13
CA MET A 1 9.79 -9.87 5.59
C MET A 1 8.56 -9.06 5.94
N VAL A 2 8.56 -8.35 7.08
CA VAL A 2 7.46 -7.46 7.49
C VAL A 2 8.06 -6.08 7.72
N ALA A 3 7.47 -5.05 7.10
CA ALA A 3 7.86 -3.66 7.27
C ALA A 3 6.64 -2.86 7.74
N ILE A 4 6.84 -1.99 8.75
CA ILE A 4 5.78 -1.17 9.34
C ILE A 4 6.16 0.29 9.14
N THR A 5 5.26 1.08 8.55
CA THR A 5 5.41 2.53 8.40
C THR A 5 4.46 3.23 9.38
N SER A 6 5.02 3.94 10.36
CA SER A 6 4.26 4.64 11.41
C SER A 6 4.80 6.06 11.62
N GLY A 7 3.96 6.94 12.18
CA GLY A 7 4.24 8.37 12.30
C GLY A 7 2.97 9.23 12.30
N LYS A 8 3.15 10.55 12.49
CA LYS A 8 2.05 11.54 12.54
C LYS A 8 1.21 11.57 11.24
N GLY A 9 0.02 12.15 11.28
CA GLY A 9 -0.83 12.33 10.09
C GLY A 9 -0.12 13.17 9.02
N GLY A 10 -0.30 12.84 7.74
CA GLY A 10 0.22 13.64 6.62
C GLY A 10 1.71 13.51 6.30
N VAL A 11 2.49 12.69 7.03
CA VAL A 11 3.96 12.57 6.80
C VAL A 11 4.37 11.63 5.65
N GLY A 12 3.42 11.15 4.83
CA GLY A 12 3.72 10.31 3.65
C GLY A 12 3.86 8.80 3.90
N LYS A 13 3.36 8.28 5.02
CA LYS A 13 3.44 6.82 5.36
C LYS A 13 2.89 5.92 4.25
N THR A 14 1.71 6.24 3.74
CA THR A 14 1.03 5.50 2.68
C THR A 14 1.86 5.47 1.40
N THR A 15 2.46 6.61 1.04
CA THR A 15 3.34 6.73 -0.13
C THR A 15 4.56 5.83 0.00
N VAL A 16 5.23 5.85 1.16
CA VAL A 16 6.41 5.01 1.40
C VAL A 16 6.05 3.53 1.40
N ALA A 17 4.93 3.15 2.05
CA ALA A 17 4.45 1.76 2.06
C ALA A 17 4.12 1.27 0.64
N ALA A 18 3.41 2.07 -0.16
CA ALA A 18 3.05 1.75 -1.54
C ALA A 18 4.29 1.60 -2.44
N ALA A 19 5.22 2.55 -2.39
CA ALA A 19 6.46 2.51 -3.18
C ALA A 19 7.35 1.31 -2.81
N THR A 20 7.44 1.01 -1.52
CA THR A 20 8.17 -0.17 -1.03
C THR A 20 7.53 -1.45 -1.56
N GLY A 21 6.20 -1.57 -1.45
CA GLY A 21 5.46 -2.73 -1.92
C GLY A 21 5.59 -2.95 -3.42
N LEU A 22 5.45 -1.86 -4.21
CA LEU A 22 5.63 -1.90 -5.66
C LEU A 22 7.04 -2.36 -6.04
N THR A 23 8.07 -1.85 -5.34
CA THR A 23 9.47 -2.25 -5.57
C THR A 23 9.71 -3.73 -5.29
N LEU A 24 9.14 -4.27 -4.20
CA LEU A 24 9.27 -5.69 -3.86
C LEU A 24 8.51 -6.57 -4.86
N ALA A 25 7.30 -6.17 -5.26
CA ALA A 25 6.54 -6.87 -6.29
C ALA A 25 7.26 -6.89 -7.64
N ALA A 26 7.86 -5.76 -8.05
CA ALA A 26 8.67 -5.65 -9.26
C ALA A 26 9.92 -6.56 -9.25
N ARG A 27 10.40 -6.94 -8.06
CA ARG A 27 11.49 -7.92 -7.87
C ARG A 27 11.00 -9.37 -7.86
N GLY A 28 9.73 -9.62 -8.19
CA GLY A 28 9.13 -10.96 -8.23
C GLY A 28 8.71 -11.51 -6.86
N LEU A 29 8.73 -10.69 -5.81
CA LEU A 29 8.31 -11.13 -4.48
C LEU A 29 6.79 -11.04 -4.33
N LYS A 30 6.18 -12.10 -3.80
CA LYS A 30 4.78 -12.06 -3.36
C LYS A 30 4.65 -11.01 -2.25
N THR A 31 4.00 -9.90 -2.57
CA THR A 31 3.99 -8.70 -1.73
C THR A 31 2.55 -8.28 -1.44
N LEU A 32 2.25 -8.01 -0.16
CA LEU A 32 0.99 -7.44 0.30
C LEU A 32 1.26 -6.06 0.89
N VAL A 33 0.53 -5.05 0.42
CA VAL A 33 0.49 -3.72 1.04
C VAL A 33 -0.89 -3.56 1.67
N MET A 34 -0.91 -3.23 2.96
CA MET A 34 -2.16 -3.00 3.69
C MET A 34 -2.04 -1.73 4.53
N SER A 35 -3.17 -1.03 4.66
CA SER A 35 -3.35 0.06 5.62
C SER A 35 -4.30 -0.41 6.72
N VAL A 36 -4.03 -0.05 7.97
CA VAL A 36 -4.88 -0.41 9.13
C VAL A 36 -5.94 0.67 9.39
N ASP A 37 -5.75 1.88 8.85
CA ASP A 37 -6.76 2.92 8.83
C ASP A 37 -7.71 2.73 7.64
N ALA A 38 -8.99 3.07 7.83
CA ALA A 38 -10.00 3.08 6.77
C ALA A 38 -9.79 4.22 5.74
N ALA A 39 -8.56 4.74 5.62
CA ALA A 39 -8.26 5.89 4.82
C ALA A 39 -8.19 5.52 3.33
N HIS A 40 -8.90 6.28 2.50
CA HIS A 40 -8.90 6.20 1.03
C HIS A 40 -7.52 6.45 0.40
N SER A 41 -6.53 6.88 1.19
CA SER A 41 -5.19 7.26 0.73
C SER A 41 -4.43 6.13 0.06
N LEU A 42 -4.63 4.86 0.46
CA LEU A 42 -3.94 3.74 -0.17
C LEU A 42 -4.50 3.44 -1.57
N ALA A 43 -5.84 3.44 -1.72
CA ALA A 43 -6.48 3.29 -3.02
C ALA A 43 -6.06 4.43 -3.96
N ALA A 44 -6.04 5.67 -3.47
CA ALA A 44 -5.57 6.82 -4.22
C ALA A 44 -4.10 6.70 -4.63
N ALA A 45 -3.23 6.15 -3.78
CA ALA A 45 -1.81 5.95 -4.11
C ALA A 45 -1.58 4.96 -5.26
N PHE A 46 -2.53 4.05 -5.50
CA PHE A 46 -2.51 3.09 -6.61
C PHE A 46 -3.46 3.46 -7.75
N ASP A 47 -4.05 4.66 -7.73
CA ASP A 47 -5.04 5.11 -8.71
C ASP A 47 -6.21 4.12 -8.87
N LEU A 48 -6.70 3.60 -7.75
CA LEU A 48 -7.83 2.68 -7.70
C LEU A 48 -9.10 3.44 -7.32
N ASP A 49 -10.23 3.12 -7.96
CA ASP A 49 -11.58 3.66 -7.71
C ASP A 49 -12.18 3.20 -6.35
N GLY A 50 -11.39 3.23 -5.28
CA GLY A 50 -11.78 2.79 -3.94
C GLY A 50 -11.83 1.27 -3.74
N ARG A 51 -11.47 0.48 -4.75
CA ARG A 51 -11.50 -0.99 -4.69
C ARG A 51 -10.10 -1.55 -4.47
N LEU A 52 -9.78 -1.89 -3.22
CA LEU A 52 -8.51 -2.53 -2.84
C LEU A 52 -8.51 -4.08 -2.96
N ALA A 53 -9.54 -4.66 -3.58
CA ALA A 53 -9.65 -6.11 -3.76
C ALA A 53 -9.46 -6.50 -5.23
N ASP A 54 -8.48 -7.38 -5.48
CA ASP A 54 -8.32 -8.08 -6.75
C ASP A 54 -9.51 -9.04 -6.97
N LYS A 55 -10.15 -8.95 -8.13
CA LYS A 55 -11.25 -9.84 -8.55
C LYS A 55 -10.75 -11.15 -9.15
N ARG A 56 -9.44 -11.37 -9.30
CA ARG A 56 -8.89 -12.61 -9.85
C ARG A 56 -8.90 -13.73 -8.82
N ARG A 57 -10.10 -14.27 -8.60
CA ARG A 57 -10.32 -15.66 -8.21
C ARG A 57 -10.95 -16.41 -9.37
#